data_AF-A0A928HZF5-F1
#
_entry.id   AF-A0A928HZF5-F1
#
_cell.length_a   1.000
_cell.length_b   1.000
_cell.length_c   1.000
_cell.angle_alpha   90.00
_cell.angle_beta   90.00
_cell.angle_gamma   90.00
#
_symmetry.space_group_name_H-M   'P 1'
#
loop_
_entity.id
_entity.type
_entity.pdbx_description
1 polymer ?
#
loop_
_entity_poly.entity_id
_entity_poly.type
_entity_poly.pdbx_seq_one_letter_code
_entity_poly.pdbx_strand_id
1 'polypeptide(L)'
;MKKTTLFALLLTVLIAASFAAAIPISAAETVVFVSDEGAGKRDGSSAENAMGVVIADRGSDNHKNSLLYQVTDLLRKTGGRVVVCGPVRIDVHCAKGSSSHTKDCFLASNGDYRITFTSVYGGVDYRKTNNAAITVDGIAHIVAKGETTWENITFIMEGENRYLCGGYERTIIGSGVTSRPADPENEGDAAYYLSVAAGNRYKTAERNSELIFRKGAGEFGTVSGANVGIGINYPHVGNTLLTIEGGTFYGDVIGTSAERNTPTTGSTTITISGGRFLGGIYGCGNGGYRNTNATVNMTILDGDFTDCIEITEIYDGYENHLPSRSTLNITRCKIDLCEIIYPKILEFTEIKMPLAFVPPVIEEEPIEDGILPDEMQIPSASTEMAKPRDEQLLLMMGVLSFFVVVSLVMIGVGVVQKIRMPKA
;
A
#
# COMPACT_ATOMS: atom_id res chain seq x y z
N MET A 1 39.82 63.34 -22.73
CA MET A 1 38.89 62.25 -22.38
C MET A 1 39.57 60.87 -22.41
N LYS A 2 40.52 60.56 -21.52
CA LYS A 2 41.25 59.25 -21.56
C LYS A 2 41.51 58.55 -20.22
N LYS A 3 41.20 59.15 -19.06
CA LYS A 3 41.48 58.55 -17.74
C LYS A 3 40.24 58.09 -16.97
N THR A 4 39.10 58.76 -17.15
CA THR A 4 37.83 58.42 -16.47
C THR A 4 37.17 57.16 -17.04
N THR A 5 37.29 56.91 -18.34
CA THR A 5 36.70 55.73 -18.99
C THR A 5 37.44 54.43 -18.63
N LEU A 6 38.75 54.49 -18.41
CA LEU A 6 39.56 53.32 -18.04
C LEU A 6 39.29 52.90 -16.58
N PHE A 7 39.05 53.87 -15.69
CA PHE A 7 38.72 53.61 -14.29
C PHE A 7 37.34 52.99 -14.11
N ALA A 8 36.35 53.45 -14.90
CA ALA A 8 35.01 52.85 -14.92
C ALA A 8 35.05 51.40 -15.43
N LEU A 9 35.84 51.11 -16.47
CA LEU A 9 35.96 49.76 -17.00
C LEU A 9 36.64 48.81 -16.00
N LEU A 10 37.71 49.26 -15.32
CA LEU A 10 38.41 48.44 -14.32
C LEU A 10 37.54 48.15 -13.08
N LEU A 11 36.73 49.11 -12.65
CA LEU A 11 35.81 48.93 -11.52
C LEU A 11 34.67 47.96 -11.88
N THR A 12 34.19 47.99 -13.13
CA THR A 12 33.17 47.06 -13.62
C THR A 12 33.70 45.63 -13.70
N VAL A 13 34.97 45.44 -14.10
CA VAL A 13 35.62 44.11 -14.11
C VAL A 13 35.88 43.60 -12.69
N LEU A 14 36.24 44.45 -11.73
CA LEU A 14 36.43 44.04 -10.34
C LEU A 14 35.11 43.67 -9.64
N ILE A 15 34.01 44.37 -9.94
CA ILE A 15 32.67 44.02 -9.43
C ILE A 15 32.16 42.74 -10.11
N ALA A 16 32.39 42.57 -11.42
CA ALA A 16 32.02 41.34 -12.12
C ALA A 16 32.81 40.11 -11.62
N ALA A 17 34.07 40.28 -11.19
CA ALA A 17 34.88 39.20 -10.62
C ALA A 17 34.48 38.82 -9.18
N SER A 18 33.80 39.70 -8.45
CA SER A 18 33.28 39.40 -7.09
C SER A 18 31.88 38.77 -7.10
N PHE A 19 31.23 38.71 -8.25
CA PHE A 19 30.06 37.86 -8.54
C PHE A 19 30.42 36.60 -9.34
N ALA A 20 31.67 36.14 -9.26
CA ALA A 20 31.96 34.73 -9.49
C ALA A 20 31.18 33.96 -8.43
N ALA A 21 29.96 33.58 -8.79
CA ALA A 21 29.06 32.79 -7.99
C ALA A 21 29.87 31.70 -7.31
N ALA A 22 29.81 31.65 -5.99
CA ALA A 22 30.06 30.40 -5.30
C ALA A 22 29.11 29.41 -5.97
N ILE A 23 29.64 28.62 -6.92
CA ILE A 23 28.94 27.47 -7.44
C ILE A 23 28.62 26.70 -6.16
N PRO A 24 27.35 26.52 -5.79
CA PRO A 24 27.05 25.66 -4.68
C PRO A 24 27.67 24.33 -5.07
N ILE A 25 28.74 23.95 -4.38
CA ILE A 25 29.21 22.58 -4.39
C ILE A 25 28.01 21.85 -3.81
N SER A 26 27.13 21.37 -4.70
CA SER A 26 26.08 20.45 -4.33
C SER A 26 26.81 19.37 -3.58
N ALA A 27 26.60 19.29 -2.27
CA ALA A 27 27.10 18.17 -1.50
C ALA A 27 26.69 16.93 -2.30
N ALA A 28 27.67 16.08 -2.62
CA ALA A 28 27.41 14.89 -3.41
C ALA A 28 26.26 14.12 -2.72
N GLU A 29 25.23 13.78 -3.48
CA GLU A 29 24.11 12.97 -2.99
C GLU A 29 24.71 11.74 -2.29
N THR A 30 24.28 11.44 -1.06
CA THR A 30 24.76 10.25 -0.37
C THR A 30 24.14 9.03 -1.05
N VAL A 31 24.97 8.09 -1.47
CA VAL A 31 24.56 6.89 -2.19
C VAL A 31 25.06 5.66 -1.44
N VAL A 32 24.17 4.69 -1.23
CA VAL A 32 24.47 3.42 -0.56
C VAL A 32 24.01 2.28 -1.45
N PHE A 33 24.93 1.38 -1.78
CA PHE A 33 24.66 0.18 -2.58
C PHE A 33 24.28 -0.99 -1.68
N VAL A 34 23.30 -1.80 -2.10
CA VAL A 34 22.76 -2.93 -1.32
C VAL A 34 22.59 -4.19 -2.17
N SER A 35 22.95 -5.34 -1.59
CA SER A 35 22.74 -6.67 -2.17
C SER A 35 23.01 -7.77 -1.13
N ASP A 36 22.20 -8.84 -1.14
CA ASP A 36 22.39 -10.02 -0.27
C ASP A 36 23.51 -10.97 -0.75
N GLU A 37 23.92 -10.88 -2.02
CA GLU A 37 25.01 -11.71 -2.56
C GLU A 37 26.37 -11.34 -1.96
N GLY A 38 26.47 -10.15 -1.36
CA GLY A 38 27.65 -9.67 -0.64
C GLY A 38 27.60 -9.96 0.85
N ALA A 39 27.69 -11.22 1.27
CA ALA A 39 27.76 -11.54 2.70
C ALA A 39 28.97 -10.86 3.38
N GLY A 40 28.74 -10.07 4.44
CA GLY A 40 29.79 -9.46 5.28
C GLY A 40 29.57 -7.98 5.62
N LYS A 41 30.44 -7.41 6.48
CA LYS A 41 30.46 -5.97 6.82
C LYS A 41 31.03 -5.14 5.67
N ARG A 42 30.29 -5.05 4.57
CA ARG A 42 30.57 -4.12 3.47
C ARG A 42 29.96 -2.75 3.79
N ASP A 43 30.55 -1.68 3.26
CA ASP A 43 30.22 -0.29 3.64
C ASP A 43 29.18 0.38 2.72
N GLY A 44 28.80 -0.27 1.62
CA GLY A 44 27.83 0.24 0.65
C GLY A 44 28.38 1.34 -0.24
N SER A 45 29.70 1.54 -0.31
CA SER A 45 30.32 2.61 -1.10
C SER A 45 30.27 2.38 -2.62
N SER A 46 30.13 1.12 -3.06
CA SER A 46 30.04 0.73 -4.47
C SER A 46 29.22 -0.56 -4.63
N ALA A 47 28.91 -0.95 -5.87
CA ALA A 47 28.21 -2.21 -6.14
C ALA A 47 29.02 -3.44 -5.70
N GLU A 48 30.34 -3.42 -5.84
CA GLU A 48 31.24 -4.48 -5.39
C GLU A 48 31.32 -4.53 -3.86
N ASN A 49 31.17 -3.38 -3.20
CA ASN A 49 31.15 -3.21 -1.75
C ASN A 49 29.74 -3.00 -1.20
N ALA A 50 28.72 -3.55 -1.85
CA ALA A 50 27.33 -3.38 -1.45
C ALA A 50 27.08 -3.90 -0.03
N MET A 51 26.32 -3.15 0.77
CA MET A 51 25.86 -3.63 2.08
C MET A 51 24.93 -4.82 1.88
N GLY A 52 25.22 -5.92 2.58
CA GLY A 52 24.33 -7.07 2.68
C GLY A 52 23.72 -7.18 4.08
N VAL A 53 22.78 -8.12 4.25
CA VAL A 53 22.20 -8.42 5.56
C VAL A 53 23.32 -8.82 6.53
N VAL A 54 23.51 -8.00 7.57
CA VAL A 54 24.30 -8.38 8.73
C VAL A 54 23.44 -9.33 9.57
N ILE A 55 23.64 -10.64 9.40
CA ILE A 55 22.97 -11.68 10.19
C ILE A 55 23.50 -11.66 11.63
N ALA A 56 23.17 -10.60 12.38
CA ALA A 56 23.30 -10.60 13.82
C ALA A 56 22.00 -11.17 14.38
N ASP A 57 21.98 -12.49 14.54
CA ASP A 57 20.99 -13.22 15.34
C ASP A 57 19.55 -13.17 14.78
N ARG A 58 19.22 -14.10 13.86
CA ARG A 58 17.88 -14.33 13.30
C ARG A 58 16.79 -14.67 14.33
N GLY A 59 17.16 -14.80 15.61
CA GLY A 59 16.28 -15.12 16.73
C GLY A 59 15.65 -13.93 17.47
N SER A 60 15.97 -12.67 17.11
CA SER A 60 15.33 -11.50 17.75
C SER A 60 14.34 -10.81 16.80
N ASP A 61 13.11 -10.54 17.26
CA ASP A 61 12.10 -9.73 16.55
C ASP A 61 12.50 -8.23 16.49
N ASN A 62 13.71 -7.96 16.00
CA ASN A 62 14.28 -6.63 15.94
C ASN A 62 14.38 -6.18 14.48
N HIS A 63 13.30 -5.59 13.97
CA HIS A 63 13.22 -4.97 12.64
C HIS A 63 14.41 -4.05 12.29
N LYS A 64 15.15 -3.52 13.29
CA LYS A 64 16.35 -2.71 13.05
C LYS A 64 17.51 -3.47 12.42
N ASN A 65 17.46 -4.80 12.44
CA ASN A 65 18.44 -5.66 11.79
C ASN A 65 18.15 -5.83 10.28
N SER A 66 16.98 -5.40 9.79
CA SER A 66 16.68 -5.37 8.36
C SER A 66 17.73 -4.54 7.60
N LEU A 67 18.20 -5.05 6.46
CA LEU A 67 19.10 -4.31 5.57
C LEU A 67 18.51 -2.95 5.17
N LEU A 68 17.22 -2.92 4.83
CA LEU A 68 16.55 -1.68 4.45
C LEU A 68 16.42 -0.71 5.63
N TYR A 69 16.20 -1.19 6.86
CA TYR A 69 16.25 -0.33 8.03
C TYR A 69 17.65 0.27 8.22
N GLN A 70 18.69 -0.56 8.19
CA GLN A 70 20.07 -0.12 8.44
C GLN A 70 20.50 0.95 7.42
N VAL A 71 20.21 0.70 6.14
CA VAL A 71 20.59 1.61 5.05
C VAL A 71 19.79 2.91 5.11
N THR A 72 18.49 2.85 5.41
CA THR A 72 17.70 4.07 5.62
C THR A 72 18.10 4.83 6.88
N ASP A 73 18.58 4.16 7.93
CA ASP A 73 19.09 4.81 9.15
C ASP A 73 20.39 5.58 8.90
N LEU A 74 21.25 5.08 7.99
CA LEU A 74 22.43 5.82 7.52
C LEU A 74 22.04 7.12 6.80
N LEU A 75 20.98 7.08 6.00
CA LEU A 75 20.51 8.20 5.19
C LEU A 75 19.55 9.14 5.92
N ARG A 76 19.11 8.82 7.14
CA ARG A 76 18.01 9.52 7.82
C ARG A 76 18.22 11.01 8.10
N LYS A 77 19.45 11.50 8.04
CA LYS A 77 19.82 12.91 8.29
C LYS A 77 20.29 13.66 7.04
N THR A 78 20.42 12.96 5.93
CA THR A 78 20.96 13.51 4.67
C THR A 78 20.01 13.31 3.51
N GLY A 79 19.07 12.37 3.63
CA GLY A 79 18.41 11.79 2.47
C GLY A 79 19.43 11.07 1.59
N GLY A 80 19.04 10.84 0.34
CA GLY A 80 19.94 10.30 -0.68
C GLY A 80 19.36 9.06 -1.35
N ARG A 81 20.25 8.19 -1.81
CA ARG A 81 19.89 7.08 -2.69
C ARG A 81 20.33 5.74 -2.15
N VAL A 82 19.42 4.77 -2.23
CA VAL A 82 19.70 3.36 -2.07
C VAL A 82 19.73 2.72 -3.44
N VAL A 83 20.88 2.17 -3.82
CA VAL A 83 21.05 1.45 -5.09
C VAL A 83 20.96 -0.04 -4.83
N VAL A 84 19.86 -0.67 -5.23
CA VAL A 84 19.69 -2.13 -5.20
C VAL A 84 20.46 -2.70 -6.38
N CYS A 85 21.68 -3.18 -6.13
CA CYS A 85 22.64 -3.59 -7.16
C CYS A 85 22.78 -5.11 -7.30
N GLY A 86 21.95 -5.88 -6.60
CA GLY A 86 21.78 -7.32 -6.70
C GLY A 86 20.52 -7.74 -5.96
N PRO A 87 20.24 -9.05 -5.82
CA PRO A 87 19.07 -9.54 -5.10
C PRO A 87 19.05 -9.05 -3.65
N VAL A 88 17.87 -8.68 -3.16
CA VAL A 88 17.60 -8.33 -1.75
C VAL A 88 16.33 -9.04 -1.31
N ARG A 89 16.33 -9.67 -0.14
CA ARG A 89 15.18 -10.34 0.45
C ARG A 89 14.67 -9.60 1.68
N ILE A 90 13.36 -9.40 1.74
CA ILE A 90 12.64 -8.91 2.91
C ILE A 90 11.85 -10.09 3.49
N ASP A 91 12.29 -10.61 4.62
CA ASP A 91 11.73 -11.81 5.24
C ASP A 91 11.22 -11.58 6.67
N VAL A 92 10.80 -12.68 7.30
CA VAL A 92 10.27 -12.73 8.67
C VAL A 92 11.25 -12.28 9.74
N HIS A 93 12.55 -12.31 9.44
CA HIS A 93 13.63 -11.91 10.33
C HIS A 93 13.92 -10.41 10.22
N CYS A 94 13.41 -9.75 9.18
CA CYS A 94 13.52 -8.32 8.94
C CYS A 94 12.39 -7.49 9.59
N ALA A 95 11.49 -8.14 10.34
CA ALA A 95 10.17 -7.60 10.56
C ALA A 95 9.70 -7.71 12.03
N LYS A 96 8.94 -6.72 12.51
CA LYS A 96 8.36 -6.65 13.86
C LYS A 96 6.87 -7.03 13.79
N GLY A 97 6.41 -7.90 14.70
CA GLY A 97 5.01 -8.33 14.79
C GLY A 97 4.89 -9.63 15.61
N SER A 98 3.75 -9.84 16.28
CA SER A 98 3.56 -10.96 17.23
C SER A 98 2.68 -12.09 16.72
N SER A 99 2.25 -12.08 15.46
CA SER A 99 1.44 -13.16 14.87
C SER A 99 2.24 -13.88 13.80
N SER A 100 2.01 -15.20 13.69
CA SER A 100 2.62 -16.07 12.68
C SER A 100 2.17 -15.76 11.24
N HIS A 101 1.42 -14.68 11.01
CA HIS A 101 0.72 -14.44 9.74
C HIS A 101 1.06 -13.10 9.08
N THR A 102 1.62 -12.11 9.80
CA THR A 102 2.11 -10.85 9.19
C THR A 102 3.18 -10.19 10.04
N LYS A 103 4.26 -9.72 9.42
CA LYS A 103 5.29 -8.90 10.06
C LYS A 103 5.64 -7.67 9.21
N ASP A 104 5.99 -6.57 9.86
CA ASP A 104 6.35 -5.32 9.17
C ASP A 104 7.86 -5.05 9.19
N CYS A 105 8.46 -4.95 8.01
CA CYS A 105 9.80 -4.41 7.79
C CYS A 105 9.73 -2.89 7.72
N PHE A 106 10.05 -2.24 8.84
CA PHE A 106 10.06 -0.78 8.92
C PHE A 106 11.35 -0.22 8.30
N LEU A 107 11.21 0.81 7.49
CA LEU A 107 12.31 1.72 7.18
C LEU A 107 12.59 2.61 8.40
N ALA A 108 13.83 3.08 8.55
CA ALA A 108 14.16 4.07 9.56
C ALA A 108 13.43 5.39 9.25
N SER A 109 13.10 6.15 10.29
CA SER A 109 12.49 7.46 10.06
C SER A 109 13.53 8.42 9.50
N ASN A 110 13.25 8.99 8.34
CA ASN A 110 14.09 9.93 7.61
C ASN A 110 13.70 11.40 7.84
N GLY A 111 12.76 11.67 8.75
CA GLY A 111 12.28 13.04 9.01
C GLY A 111 11.82 13.72 7.72
N ASP A 112 12.31 14.93 7.48
CA ASP A 112 11.99 15.71 6.27
C ASP A 112 12.85 15.35 5.04
N TYR A 113 13.76 14.37 5.17
CA TYR A 113 14.67 14.00 4.09
C TYR A 113 14.09 12.91 3.21
N ARG A 114 14.14 13.07 1.88
CA ARG A 114 13.71 12.06 0.92
C ARG A 114 14.78 10.97 0.73
N ILE A 115 14.34 9.71 0.69
CA ILE A 115 15.18 8.57 0.27
C ILE A 115 14.64 7.99 -1.04
N THR A 116 15.52 7.86 -2.04
CA THR A 116 15.20 7.24 -3.34
C THR A 116 15.80 5.84 -3.43
N PHE A 117 14.98 4.84 -3.73
CA PHE A 117 15.40 3.48 -4.04
C PHE A 117 15.46 3.29 -5.56
N THR A 118 16.56 2.73 -6.07
CA THR A 118 16.68 2.43 -7.51
C THR A 118 17.59 1.25 -7.80
N SER A 119 17.38 0.57 -8.92
CA SER A 119 18.35 -0.40 -9.47
C SER A 119 19.09 0.14 -10.69
N VAL A 120 19.02 1.43 -10.97
CA VAL A 120 19.79 2.09 -12.04
C VAL A 120 20.68 3.18 -11.43
N TYR A 121 21.99 3.05 -11.63
CA TYR A 121 22.95 4.04 -11.14
C TYR A 121 24.22 4.05 -12.01
N GLY A 122 24.78 5.24 -12.27
CA GLY A 122 26.00 5.38 -13.07
C GLY A 122 25.88 4.86 -14.51
N GLY A 123 24.68 4.84 -15.08
CA GLY A 123 24.42 4.28 -16.42
C GLY A 123 24.27 2.75 -16.46
N VAL A 124 24.36 2.07 -15.32
CA VAL A 124 24.19 0.63 -15.20
C VAL A 124 22.78 0.30 -14.69
N ASP A 125 22.12 -0.66 -15.35
CA ASP A 125 20.85 -1.24 -14.92
C ASP A 125 21.10 -2.60 -14.25
N TYR A 126 21.14 -2.60 -12.93
CA TYR A 126 21.50 -3.78 -12.14
C TYR A 126 20.47 -4.90 -12.20
N ARG A 127 19.23 -4.61 -12.65
CA ARG A 127 18.23 -5.66 -12.92
C ARG A 127 18.71 -6.59 -14.04
N LYS A 128 19.47 -6.03 -14.99
CA LYS A 128 19.96 -6.75 -16.17
C LYS A 128 21.33 -7.37 -15.95
N THR A 129 22.21 -6.69 -15.21
CA THR A 129 23.60 -7.15 -15.05
C THR A 129 23.75 -8.08 -13.85
N ASN A 130 22.98 -7.87 -12.78
CA ASN A 130 23.16 -8.51 -11.48
C ASN A 130 21.85 -9.07 -10.91
N ASN A 131 20.82 -9.28 -11.74
CA ASN A 131 19.51 -9.77 -11.31
C ASN A 131 18.90 -9.00 -10.12
N ALA A 132 19.17 -7.68 -10.04
CA ALA A 132 18.70 -6.89 -8.92
C ALA A 132 17.17 -6.87 -8.82
N ALA A 133 16.65 -7.31 -7.69
CA ALA A 133 15.23 -7.34 -7.37
C ALA A 133 15.05 -7.37 -5.85
N ILE A 134 13.91 -6.87 -5.39
CA ILE A 134 13.48 -6.97 -4.00
C ILE A 134 12.44 -8.09 -3.89
N THR A 135 12.81 -9.18 -3.25
CA THR A 135 11.88 -10.29 -2.98
C THR A 135 11.20 -10.05 -1.64
N VAL A 136 9.87 -10.01 -1.64
CA VAL A 136 9.04 -9.86 -0.44
C VAL A 136 8.49 -11.22 -0.05
N ASP A 137 9.00 -11.76 1.05
CA ASP A 137 8.61 -13.07 1.59
C ASP A 137 7.14 -13.07 2.04
N GLY A 138 6.55 -14.26 2.06
CA GLY A 138 5.15 -14.57 2.26
C GLY A 138 4.53 -14.13 3.58
N ILE A 139 5.20 -13.38 4.47
CA ILE A 139 4.51 -12.69 5.59
C ILE A 139 4.97 -11.23 5.80
N ALA A 140 5.84 -10.68 4.94
CA ALA A 140 6.47 -9.38 5.17
C ALA A 140 5.76 -8.22 4.47
N HIS A 141 5.62 -7.09 5.16
CA HIS A 141 5.24 -5.80 4.57
C HIS A 141 6.40 -4.81 4.65
N ILE A 142 6.43 -3.81 3.78
CA ILE A 142 7.38 -2.71 3.83
C ILE A 142 6.65 -1.50 4.39
N VAL A 143 7.21 -0.82 5.40
CA VAL A 143 6.58 0.37 5.99
C VAL A 143 7.58 1.52 6.03
N ALA A 144 7.33 2.55 5.21
CA ALA A 144 8.09 3.78 5.20
C ALA A 144 7.83 4.64 6.44
N LYS A 145 8.81 5.49 6.80
CA LYS A 145 8.76 6.42 7.94
C LYS A 145 9.28 7.82 7.59
N GLY A 146 8.97 8.26 6.38
CA GLY A 146 9.21 9.57 5.77
C GLY A 146 9.13 9.44 4.25
N GLU A 147 9.41 10.51 3.52
CA GLU A 147 9.20 10.55 2.07
C GLU A 147 10.09 9.51 1.34
N THR A 148 9.47 8.71 0.46
CA THR A 148 10.18 7.71 -0.36
C THR A 148 9.85 7.82 -1.83
N THR A 149 10.86 7.62 -2.67
CA THR A 149 10.71 7.45 -4.12
C THR A 149 11.30 6.11 -4.52
N TRP A 150 10.61 5.38 -5.39
CA TRP A 150 11.07 4.12 -5.95
C TRP A 150 11.20 4.27 -7.46
N GLU A 151 12.31 3.86 -8.06
CA GLU A 151 12.53 3.97 -9.51
C GLU A 151 13.22 2.72 -10.03
N ASN A 152 12.82 2.19 -11.18
CA ASN A 152 13.50 1.03 -11.78
C ASN A 152 13.71 -0.17 -10.84
N ILE A 153 12.75 -0.45 -9.95
CA ILE A 153 12.81 -1.60 -9.03
C ILE A 153 11.88 -2.71 -9.51
N THR A 154 12.34 -3.95 -9.45
CA THR A 154 11.47 -5.12 -9.59
C THR A 154 11.20 -5.72 -8.21
N PHE A 155 9.92 -5.78 -7.84
CA PHE A 155 9.45 -6.54 -6.68
C PHE A 155 9.04 -7.95 -7.11
N ILE A 156 9.44 -8.95 -6.34
CA ILE A 156 9.04 -10.35 -6.52
C ILE A 156 8.24 -10.76 -5.29
N MET A 157 7.00 -11.19 -5.51
CA MET A 157 6.05 -11.48 -4.44
C MET A 157 5.95 -13.00 -4.22
N GLU A 158 6.39 -13.49 -3.06
CA GLU A 158 6.30 -14.91 -2.71
C GLU A 158 5.02 -15.26 -1.92
N GLY A 159 4.16 -14.27 -1.63
CA GLY A 159 2.88 -14.53 -0.99
C GLY A 159 1.88 -13.42 -1.20
N GLU A 160 0.65 -13.72 -0.83
CA GLU A 160 -0.55 -12.93 -1.09
C GLU A 160 -0.65 -11.65 -0.25
N ASN A 161 -1.24 -10.59 -0.78
CA ASN A 161 -1.68 -9.40 -0.03
C ASN A 161 -0.55 -8.74 0.75
N ARG A 162 0.55 -8.46 0.07
CA ARG A 162 1.75 -7.83 0.63
C ARG A 162 1.79 -6.37 0.21
N TYR A 163 2.23 -5.52 1.14
CA TYR A 163 2.05 -4.08 1.03
C TYR A 163 3.36 -3.33 1.14
N LEU A 164 3.53 -2.32 0.30
CA LEU A 164 4.35 -1.15 0.58
C LEU A 164 3.46 -0.06 1.18
N CYS A 165 3.65 0.23 2.46
CA CYS A 165 2.93 1.26 3.19
C CYS A 165 3.78 2.54 3.28
N GLY A 166 3.26 3.65 2.77
CA GLY A 166 3.89 4.97 2.79
C GLY A 166 3.97 5.59 4.18
N GLY A 167 3.20 5.09 5.14
CA GLY A 167 3.28 5.52 6.54
C GLY A 167 2.80 6.95 6.76
N TYR A 168 1.85 7.42 5.94
CA TYR A 168 1.32 8.81 5.92
C TYR A 168 2.30 9.84 5.37
N GLU A 169 3.34 9.38 4.69
CA GLU A 169 4.36 10.21 4.10
C GLU A 169 4.27 10.09 2.58
N ARG A 170 4.76 11.10 1.88
CA ARG A 170 4.71 11.10 0.43
C ARG A 170 5.46 9.90 -0.14
N THR A 171 4.77 9.10 -0.94
CA THR A 171 5.33 7.91 -1.57
C THR A 171 5.17 7.99 -3.07
N ILE A 172 6.28 7.88 -3.80
CA ILE A 172 6.31 7.97 -5.26
C ILE A 172 6.77 6.63 -5.83
N ILE A 173 5.89 5.99 -6.60
CA ILE A 173 6.20 4.85 -7.46
C ILE A 173 6.54 5.40 -8.85
N GLY A 174 7.84 5.47 -9.12
CA GLY A 174 8.40 6.04 -10.33
C GLY A 174 8.37 5.09 -11.53
N SER A 175 8.93 5.57 -12.64
CA SER A 175 9.05 4.79 -13.88
C SER A 175 9.94 3.57 -13.69
N GLY A 176 9.57 2.47 -14.36
CA GLY A 176 10.30 1.21 -14.34
C GLY A 176 10.19 0.43 -13.03
N VAL A 177 9.39 0.90 -12.06
CA VAL A 177 9.01 0.10 -10.89
C VAL A 177 7.90 -0.86 -11.29
N THR A 178 8.05 -2.14 -10.99
CA THR A 178 7.04 -3.17 -11.26
C THR A 178 7.05 -4.23 -10.17
N SER A 179 5.95 -4.95 -10.03
CA SER A 179 5.91 -6.20 -9.27
C SER A 179 5.49 -7.37 -10.15
N ARG A 180 5.75 -8.59 -9.68
CA ARG A 180 5.27 -9.83 -10.28
C ARG A 180 5.22 -10.95 -9.23
N PRO A 181 4.38 -11.97 -9.42
CA PRO A 181 4.45 -13.16 -8.59
C PRO A 181 5.79 -13.88 -8.75
N ALA A 182 6.23 -14.55 -7.69
CA ALA A 182 7.35 -15.47 -7.73
C ALA A 182 7.00 -16.75 -8.50
N ASP A 183 5.76 -17.22 -8.35
CA ASP A 183 5.20 -18.37 -9.05
C ASP A 183 4.35 -17.91 -10.24
N PRO A 184 4.73 -18.25 -11.48
CA PRO A 184 4.00 -17.87 -12.69
C PRO A 184 2.53 -18.34 -12.73
N GLU A 185 2.16 -19.38 -11.97
CA GLU A 185 0.76 -19.83 -11.92
C GLU A 185 -0.19 -18.78 -11.32
N ASN A 186 0.36 -17.80 -10.59
CA ASN A 186 -0.38 -16.70 -9.98
C ASN A 186 -0.39 -15.42 -10.84
N GLU A 187 0.10 -15.46 -12.09
CA GLU A 187 0.01 -14.32 -12.99
C GLU A 187 -1.45 -13.90 -13.22
N GLY A 188 -1.71 -12.59 -13.11
CA GLY A 188 -3.06 -12.05 -13.20
C GLY A 188 -3.85 -12.02 -11.89
N ASP A 189 -3.42 -12.74 -10.84
CA ASP A 189 -4.06 -12.68 -9.53
C ASP A 189 -3.53 -11.49 -8.72
N ALA A 190 -4.42 -10.52 -8.47
CA ALA A 190 -4.14 -9.30 -7.72
C ALA A 190 -3.44 -9.53 -6.37
N ALA A 191 -3.75 -10.64 -5.69
CA ALA A 191 -3.16 -10.93 -4.39
C ALA A 191 -1.65 -11.14 -4.47
N TYR A 192 -1.13 -11.58 -5.61
CA TYR A 192 0.29 -11.89 -5.81
C TYR A 192 1.10 -10.77 -6.49
N TYR A 193 0.52 -9.57 -6.59
CA TYR A 193 1.25 -8.36 -6.95
C TYR A 193 1.45 -7.46 -5.73
N LEU A 194 2.47 -6.59 -5.78
CA LEU A 194 2.71 -5.64 -4.70
C LEU A 194 1.51 -4.70 -4.60
N SER A 195 0.85 -4.71 -3.45
CA SER A 195 -0.15 -3.70 -3.11
C SER A 195 0.53 -2.48 -2.48
N VAL A 196 -0.04 -1.30 -2.63
CA VAL A 196 0.56 -0.06 -2.12
C VAL A 196 -0.47 0.77 -1.38
N ALA A 197 -0.14 1.20 -0.17
CA ALA A 197 -1.00 2.03 0.66
C ALA A 197 -0.27 3.32 1.02
N ALA A 198 -0.90 4.48 0.89
CA ALA A 198 -0.29 5.74 1.32
C ALA A 198 -0.20 5.84 2.86
N GLY A 199 -1.14 5.21 3.57
CA GLY A 199 -1.21 5.16 5.02
C GLY A 199 -0.39 4.03 5.63
N ASN A 200 -0.88 3.48 6.75
CA ASN A 200 -0.25 2.41 7.50
C ASN A 200 -1.20 1.20 7.68
N ARG A 201 -0.68 0.11 8.23
CA ARG A 201 -1.44 -1.12 8.49
C ARG A 201 -2.05 -1.21 9.89
N TYR A 202 -1.35 -0.68 10.90
CA TYR A 202 -1.65 -0.95 12.32
C TYR A 202 -1.65 0.28 13.22
N LYS A 203 -1.96 1.44 12.65
CA LYS A 203 -1.82 2.71 13.35
C LYS A 203 -2.88 3.68 12.92
N THR A 204 -3.56 4.31 13.87
CA THR A 204 -4.35 5.52 13.66
C THR A 204 -3.43 6.72 13.45
N ALA A 205 -3.77 7.60 12.51
CA ALA A 205 -3.07 8.88 12.37
C ALA A 205 -4.01 10.02 12.00
N GLU A 206 -3.65 11.20 12.51
CA GLU A 206 -4.24 12.49 12.18
C GLU A 206 -3.27 13.27 11.26
N ARG A 207 -3.11 12.81 10.02
CA ARG A 207 -2.14 13.33 9.04
C ARG A 207 -2.64 13.16 7.62
N ASN A 208 -2.19 14.01 6.71
CA ASN A 208 -2.45 13.79 5.29
C ASN A 208 -1.58 12.64 4.76
N SER A 209 -1.98 12.04 3.65
CA SER A 209 -1.21 11.04 2.91
C SER A 209 -1.15 11.41 1.43
N GLU A 210 -0.03 11.08 0.77
CA GLU A 210 0.16 11.31 -0.66
C GLU A 210 0.83 10.09 -1.30
N LEU A 211 0.17 9.53 -2.31
CA LEU A 211 0.67 8.41 -3.11
C LEU A 211 0.59 8.76 -4.59
N ILE A 212 1.72 8.62 -5.29
CA ILE A 212 1.84 8.93 -6.70
C ILE A 212 2.40 7.74 -7.45
N PHE A 213 1.67 7.26 -8.47
CA PHE A 213 2.19 6.39 -9.51
C PHE A 213 2.51 7.22 -10.75
N ARG A 214 3.77 7.21 -11.16
CA ARG A 214 4.24 7.96 -12.33
C ARG A 214 4.02 7.17 -13.61
N LYS A 215 3.99 7.89 -14.73
CA LYS A 215 3.98 7.27 -16.05
C LYS A 215 5.16 6.29 -16.20
N GLY A 216 4.87 5.08 -16.65
CA GLY A 216 5.85 3.99 -16.78
C GLY A 216 6.04 3.14 -15.53
N ALA A 217 5.24 3.34 -14.47
CA ALA A 217 5.03 2.31 -13.46
C ALA A 217 4.45 1.04 -14.11
N GLY A 218 4.82 -0.12 -13.59
CA GLY A 218 4.46 -1.45 -14.10
C GLY A 218 3.22 -2.02 -13.42
N GLU A 219 3.32 -3.26 -12.94
CA GLU A 219 2.19 -4.05 -12.45
C GLU A 219 2.08 -4.04 -10.93
N PHE A 220 0.85 -3.89 -10.41
CA PHE A 220 0.53 -3.78 -8.98
C PHE A 220 -0.79 -4.47 -8.64
N GLY A 221 -0.93 -4.83 -7.36
CA GLY A 221 -2.18 -5.32 -6.79
C GLY A 221 -3.09 -4.15 -6.39
N THR A 222 -3.69 -4.24 -5.20
CA THR A 222 -4.56 -3.17 -4.65
C THR A 222 -3.77 -1.91 -4.30
N VAL A 223 -4.37 -0.75 -4.57
CA VAL A 223 -3.86 0.57 -4.19
C VAL A 223 -4.82 1.24 -3.22
N SER A 224 -4.30 1.79 -2.13
CA SER A 224 -5.08 2.50 -1.11
C SER A 224 -4.50 3.90 -0.85
N GLY A 225 -5.34 4.93 -0.91
CA GLY A 225 -4.97 6.30 -0.57
C GLY A 225 -4.85 6.53 0.94
N ALA A 226 -5.33 5.60 1.77
CA ALA A 226 -5.28 5.67 3.23
C ALA A 226 -4.68 4.39 3.83
N ASN A 227 -5.25 3.93 4.95
CA ASN A 227 -4.80 2.76 5.68
C ASN A 227 -5.24 1.46 5.01
N VAL A 228 -4.51 0.40 5.34
CA VAL A 228 -4.84 -1.00 5.06
C VAL A 228 -4.80 -1.76 6.38
N GLY A 229 -5.26 -3.00 6.50
CA GLY A 229 -5.18 -3.75 7.75
C GLY A 229 -6.41 -4.58 8.08
N ILE A 230 -6.13 -5.82 8.47
CA ILE A 230 -7.13 -6.84 8.80
C ILE A 230 -7.60 -6.64 10.25
N GLY A 231 -8.91 -6.42 10.43
CA GLY A 231 -9.62 -6.77 11.66
C GLY A 231 -9.60 -5.78 12.84
N ILE A 232 -9.08 -4.54 12.71
CA ILE A 232 -9.02 -3.56 13.82
C ILE A 232 -9.32 -2.12 13.36
N ASN A 233 -9.96 -1.33 14.24
CA ASN A 233 -10.24 0.10 14.11
C ASN A 233 -8.97 0.97 14.08
N TYR A 234 -8.33 1.13 12.93
CA TYR A 234 -7.24 2.10 12.73
C TYR A 234 -7.66 3.28 11.86
N PRO A 235 -8.52 4.19 12.38
CA PRO A 235 -9.02 5.30 11.59
C PRO A 235 -7.90 6.14 10.97
N HIS A 236 -8.15 6.63 9.77
CA HIS A 236 -7.34 7.68 9.17
C HIS A 236 -8.10 9.00 9.24
N VAL A 237 -7.51 10.00 9.90
CA VAL A 237 -8.03 11.36 9.91
C VAL A 237 -7.05 12.25 9.15
N GLY A 238 -7.50 12.91 8.11
CA GLY A 238 -6.66 13.72 7.23
C GLY A 238 -7.03 13.54 5.77
N ASN A 239 -6.40 14.33 4.92
CA ASN A 239 -6.67 14.29 3.48
C ASN A 239 -5.81 13.22 2.80
N THR A 240 -6.40 12.50 1.85
CA THR A 240 -5.70 11.55 0.99
C THR A 240 -5.53 12.16 -0.39
N LEU A 241 -4.32 12.08 -0.95
CA LEU A 241 -4.03 12.45 -2.33
C LEU A 241 -3.47 11.24 -3.07
N LEU A 242 -4.24 10.72 -4.01
CA LEU A 242 -3.86 9.61 -4.88
C LEU A 242 -3.75 10.11 -6.32
N THR A 243 -2.56 10.02 -6.90
CA THR A 243 -2.32 10.38 -8.31
C THR A 243 -1.80 9.17 -9.07
N ILE A 244 -2.43 8.84 -10.20
CA ILE A 244 -2.03 7.74 -11.08
C ILE A 244 -1.84 8.30 -12.49
N GLU A 245 -0.60 8.30 -12.97
CA GLU A 245 -0.22 8.70 -14.33
C GLU A 245 0.03 7.49 -15.25
N GLY A 246 0.11 6.29 -14.68
CA GLY A 246 0.36 5.04 -15.39
C GLY A 246 0.53 3.85 -14.42
N GLY A 247 0.52 2.64 -14.98
CA GLY A 247 0.53 1.38 -14.24
C GLY A 247 -0.46 0.38 -14.82
N THR A 248 -0.34 -0.88 -14.41
CA THR A 248 -1.39 -1.91 -14.56
C THR A 248 -1.78 -2.36 -13.16
N PHE A 249 -3.06 -2.28 -12.84
CA PHE A 249 -3.60 -2.56 -11.51
C PHE A 249 -4.52 -3.76 -11.59
N TYR A 250 -4.07 -4.89 -11.02
CA TYR A 250 -4.84 -6.14 -10.98
C TYR A 250 -5.91 -6.11 -9.89
N GLY A 251 -5.67 -5.36 -8.81
CA GLY A 251 -6.63 -5.15 -7.74
C GLY A 251 -7.23 -3.74 -7.77
N ASP A 252 -8.07 -3.46 -6.79
CA ASP A 252 -8.80 -2.20 -6.71
C ASP A 252 -7.91 -1.00 -6.42
N VAL A 253 -8.34 0.16 -6.92
CA VAL A 253 -7.78 1.47 -6.58
C VAL A 253 -8.75 2.23 -5.71
N ILE A 254 -8.39 2.41 -4.45
CA ILE A 254 -9.28 2.93 -3.42
C ILE A 254 -8.72 4.25 -2.90
N GLY A 255 -9.50 5.33 -2.93
CA GLY A 255 -9.06 6.66 -2.46
C GLY A 255 -8.97 6.80 -0.94
N THR A 256 -9.84 6.09 -0.22
CA THR A 256 -9.80 5.99 1.25
C THR A 256 -9.13 4.69 1.69
N SER A 257 -9.57 4.10 2.81
CA SER A 257 -9.02 2.85 3.34
C SER A 257 -9.68 1.65 2.65
N ALA A 258 -8.90 0.60 2.40
CA ALA A 258 -9.36 -0.59 1.69
C ALA A 258 -10.16 -1.61 2.55
N GLU A 259 -10.35 -1.35 3.86
CA GLU A 259 -10.53 -2.43 4.86
C GLU A 259 -11.67 -2.23 5.86
N ARG A 260 -12.28 -3.36 6.29
CA ARG A 260 -13.65 -3.49 6.89
C ARG A 260 -13.97 -2.69 8.15
N ASN A 261 -12.98 -2.11 8.80
CA ASN A 261 -13.19 -1.36 10.04
C ASN A 261 -12.25 -0.17 10.14
N THR A 262 -11.86 0.41 9.01
CA THR A 262 -10.79 1.42 8.98
C THR A 262 -11.35 2.75 8.47
N PRO A 263 -12.16 3.48 9.26
CA PRO A 263 -12.86 4.65 8.74
C PRO A 263 -11.88 5.76 8.37
N THR A 264 -12.21 6.47 7.30
CA THR A 264 -11.46 7.66 6.86
C THR A 264 -12.29 8.92 7.10
N THR A 265 -11.70 9.94 7.73
CA THR A 265 -12.30 11.27 7.89
C THR A 265 -11.41 12.31 7.21
N GLY A 266 -11.97 13.15 6.35
CA GLY A 266 -11.21 14.19 5.65
C GLY A 266 -11.66 14.39 4.21
N SER A 267 -10.76 14.79 3.32
CA SER A 267 -11.00 14.83 1.88
C SER A 267 -10.11 13.86 1.14
N THR A 268 -10.68 13.14 0.19
CA THR A 268 -10.00 12.22 -0.69
C THR A 268 -9.98 12.79 -2.08
N THR A 269 -8.79 12.97 -2.64
CA THR A 269 -8.59 13.41 -4.02
C THR A 269 -7.91 12.31 -4.81
N ILE A 270 -8.59 11.80 -5.83
CA ILE A 270 -8.06 10.80 -6.77
C ILE A 270 -7.92 11.49 -8.13
N THR A 271 -6.71 11.47 -8.70
CA THR A 271 -6.45 11.97 -10.05
C THR A 271 -5.82 10.87 -10.89
N ILE A 272 -6.50 10.47 -11.96
CA ILE A 272 -6.04 9.45 -12.89
C ILE A 272 -5.83 10.10 -14.25
N SER A 273 -4.63 9.95 -14.82
CA SER A 273 -4.25 10.47 -16.13
C SER A 273 -3.60 9.43 -17.05
N GLY A 274 -3.73 8.16 -16.68
CA GLY A 274 -3.30 7.01 -17.47
C GLY A 274 -3.24 5.74 -16.64
N GLY A 275 -3.02 4.61 -17.31
CA GLY A 275 -2.94 3.29 -16.69
C GLY A 275 -3.97 2.31 -17.24
N ARG A 276 -3.83 1.04 -16.84
CA ARG A 276 -4.78 -0.04 -17.13
C ARG A 276 -5.31 -0.59 -15.80
N PHE A 277 -6.61 -0.66 -15.66
CA PHE A 277 -7.30 -1.01 -14.42
C PHE A 277 -8.14 -2.26 -14.65
N LEU A 278 -7.71 -3.34 -14.03
CA LEU A 278 -8.37 -4.64 -14.08
C LEU A 278 -9.26 -4.91 -12.87
N GLY A 279 -8.97 -4.24 -11.75
CA GLY A 279 -9.90 -4.08 -10.62
C GLY A 279 -10.60 -2.73 -10.64
N GLY A 280 -11.55 -2.55 -9.72
CA GLY A 280 -12.41 -1.38 -9.67
C GLY A 280 -11.71 -0.13 -9.13
N ILE A 281 -12.30 1.04 -9.39
CA ILE A 281 -11.85 2.32 -8.83
C ILE A 281 -12.91 2.84 -7.88
N TYR A 282 -12.54 2.96 -6.60
CA TYR A 282 -13.44 3.33 -5.53
C TYR A 282 -13.02 4.62 -4.87
N GLY A 283 -13.96 5.57 -4.78
CA GLY A 283 -13.82 6.73 -3.90
C GLY A 283 -13.62 6.32 -2.44
N CYS A 284 -14.47 5.41 -1.99
CA CYS A 284 -14.43 4.77 -0.68
C CYS A 284 -14.52 3.25 -0.80
N GLY A 285 -13.62 2.50 -0.15
CA GLY A 285 -13.56 1.03 -0.29
C GLY A 285 -14.57 0.27 0.57
N ASN A 286 -14.87 -0.98 0.16
CA ASN A 286 -15.77 -2.03 0.72
C ASN A 286 -15.80 -2.10 2.25
N GLY A 287 -14.70 -1.71 2.88
CA GLY A 287 -14.52 -1.89 4.28
C GLY A 287 -14.58 -0.65 5.18
N GLY A 288 -14.32 0.55 4.66
CA GLY A 288 -14.30 1.76 5.47
C GLY A 288 -15.68 2.20 5.97
N TYR A 289 -16.75 1.51 5.58
CA TYR A 289 -18.15 1.93 5.71
C TYR A 289 -18.61 2.27 7.12
N ARG A 290 -18.02 1.67 8.16
CA ARG A 290 -18.35 2.06 9.53
C ARG A 290 -17.74 3.42 9.86
N ASN A 291 -18.47 4.48 9.51
CA ASN A 291 -18.19 5.87 9.87
C ASN A 291 -17.12 6.59 9.02
N THR A 292 -16.90 6.19 7.76
CA THR A 292 -16.11 7.04 6.84
C THR A 292 -16.89 8.33 6.58
N ASN A 293 -16.30 9.46 6.96
CA ASN A 293 -16.82 10.80 6.70
C ASN A 293 -15.78 11.54 5.85
N ALA A 294 -15.69 11.11 4.59
CA ALA A 294 -14.80 11.71 3.62
C ALA A 294 -15.58 12.45 2.53
N THR A 295 -15.06 13.60 2.09
CA THR A 295 -15.44 14.20 0.81
C THR A 295 -14.58 13.60 -0.29
N VAL A 296 -15.18 12.99 -1.31
CA VAL A 296 -14.42 12.40 -2.42
C VAL A 296 -14.44 13.32 -3.65
N ASN A 297 -13.25 13.63 -4.18
CA ASN A 297 -13.05 14.35 -5.42
C ASN A 297 -12.25 13.45 -6.37
N MET A 298 -12.91 12.87 -7.37
CA MET A 298 -12.28 11.99 -8.35
C MET A 298 -12.21 12.69 -9.71
N THR A 299 -11.04 12.70 -10.32
CA THR A 299 -10.81 13.23 -11.67
C THR A 299 -10.13 12.17 -12.53
N ILE A 300 -10.81 11.71 -13.59
CA ILE A 300 -10.28 10.71 -14.52
C ILE A 300 -10.12 11.35 -15.90
N LEU A 301 -8.87 11.54 -16.29
CA LEU A 301 -8.45 12.23 -17.51
C LEU A 301 -8.12 11.25 -18.65
N ASP A 302 -7.62 10.05 -18.33
CA ASP A 302 -7.24 8.99 -19.29
C ASP A 302 -7.12 7.64 -18.55
N GLY A 303 -7.17 6.52 -19.29
CA GLY A 303 -7.03 5.16 -18.78
C GLY A 303 -7.83 4.12 -19.57
N ASP A 304 -7.44 2.85 -19.39
CA ASP A 304 -8.13 1.66 -19.90
C ASP A 304 -8.74 0.88 -18.72
N PHE A 305 -10.07 0.84 -18.65
CA PHE A 305 -10.81 0.28 -17.51
C PHE A 305 -11.60 -0.94 -17.98
N THR A 306 -11.39 -2.08 -17.32
CA THR A 306 -12.14 -3.32 -17.59
C THR A 306 -13.15 -3.68 -16.51
N ASP A 307 -13.20 -2.89 -15.43
CA ASP A 307 -14.05 -3.10 -14.26
C ASP A 307 -14.71 -1.77 -13.82
N CYS A 308 -15.50 -1.81 -12.75
CA CYS A 308 -16.34 -0.70 -12.26
C CYS A 308 -15.55 0.54 -11.81
N ILE A 309 -16.20 1.71 -11.94
CA ILE A 309 -15.74 2.99 -11.42
C ILE A 309 -16.87 3.52 -10.55
N GLU A 310 -16.63 3.56 -9.25
CA GLU A 310 -17.65 3.89 -8.26
C GLU A 310 -17.09 4.92 -7.28
N ILE A 311 -17.89 5.93 -6.92
CA ILE A 311 -17.48 6.82 -5.82
C ILE A 311 -17.70 6.13 -4.47
N THR A 312 -18.60 5.16 -4.43
CA THR A 312 -18.99 4.44 -3.23
C THR A 312 -19.37 3.03 -3.64
N GLU A 313 -18.61 2.04 -3.16
CA GLU A 313 -18.88 0.63 -3.37
C GLU A 313 -20.16 0.18 -2.62
N ILE A 314 -21.30 0.06 -3.30
CA ILE A 314 -22.54 -0.36 -2.63
C ILE A 314 -22.55 -1.88 -2.49
N TYR A 315 -22.24 -2.39 -1.30
CA TYR A 315 -22.49 -3.80 -0.99
C TYR A 315 -23.90 -3.99 -0.43
N ASP A 316 -24.69 -4.84 -1.09
CA ASP A 316 -26.04 -5.24 -0.69
C ASP A 316 -26.09 -5.66 0.79
N GLY A 317 -26.74 -4.84 1.62
CA GLY A 317 -27.13 -5.23 2.99
C GLY A 317 -26.83 -4.23 4.11
N TYR A 318 -26.12 -3.13 3.88
CA TYR A 318 -25.85 -2.11 4.92
C TYR A 318 -26.11 -0.68 4.42
N GLU A 319 -27.33 -0.18 4.61
CA GLU A 319 -27.83 1.12 4.09
C GLU A 319 -27.26 2.40 4.74
N ASN A 320 -26.18 2.37 5.52
CA ASN A 320 -25.84 3.52 6.36
C ASN A 320 -24.43 4.08 6.12
N HIS A 321 -24.42 5.33 5.62
CA HIS A 321 -23.33 6.31 5.50
C HIS A 321 -22.61 6.41 4.15
N LEU A 322 -23.28 7.08 3.21
CA LEU A 322 -22.67 7.63 2.01
C LEU A 322 -21.68 8.76 2.37
N PRO A 323 -20.62 8.99 1.55
CA PRO A 323 -19.78 10.17 1.69
C PRO A 323 -20.62 11.45 1.79
N SER A 324 -20.21 12.37 2.66
CA SER A 324 -21.00 13.57 2.98
C SER A 324 -21.17 14.49 1.76
N ARG A 325 -20.19 14.49 0.85
CA ARG A 325 -20.22 15.11 -0.49
C ARG A 325 -19.28 14.37 -1.43
N SER A 326 -19.67 14.25 -2.70
CA SER A 326 -18.90 13.55 -3.72
C SER A 326 -18.91 14.31 -5.04
N THR A 327 -17.74 14.47 -5.66
CA THR A 327 -17.60 14.97 -7.02
C THR A 327 -16.79 13.98 -7.85
N LEU A 328 -17.24 13.73 -9.08
CA LEU A 328 -16.54 12.91 -10.06
C LEU A 328 -16.59 13.60 -11.42
N ASN A 329 -15.41 13.84 -11.97
CA ASN A 329 -15.20 14.45 -13.27
C ASN A 329 -14.49 13.43 -14.19
N ILE A 330 -15.14 13.03 -15.27
CA ILE A 330 -14.60 12.09 -16.28
C ILE A 330 -14.55 12.83 -17.61
N THR A 331 -13.38 12.85 -18.28
CA THR A 331 -13.23 13.61 -19.54
C THR A 331 -12.83 12.76 -20.74
N ARG A 332 -11.93 11.76 -20.63
CA ARG A 332 -11.48 10.94 -21.79
C ARG A 332 -11.08 9.52 -21.39
N CYS A 333 -12.04 8.62 -21.18
CA CYS A 333 -11.76 7.25 -20.73
C CYS A 333 -12.22 6.22 -21.76
N LYS A 334 -11.46 5.13 -21.92
CA LYS A 334 -11.94 3.92 -22.59
C LYS A 334 -12.51 2.99 -21.52
N ILE A 335 -13.82 2.81 -21.57
CA ILE A 335 -14.59 2.10 -20.55
C ILE A 335 -15.19 0.85 -21.20
N ASP A 336 -14.64 -0.32 -20.89
CA ASP A 336 -15.18 -1.61 -21.33
C ASP A 336 -15.86 -2.26 -20.11
N LEU A 337 -17.18 -2.53 -20.18
CA LEU A 337 -17.96 -3.26 -19.16
C LEU A 337 -18.09 -2.64 -17.75
N CYS A 338 -17.83 -1.35 -17.59
CA CYS A 338 -17.93 -0.67 -16.31
C CYS A 338 -19.38 -0.23 -15.99
N GLU A 339 -19.91 -0.61 -14.83
CA GLU A 339 -21.07 0.06 -14.25
C GLU A 339 -20.59 1.30 -13.49
N ILE A 340 -21.16 2.47 -13.80
CA ILE A 340 -20.90 3.69 -13.03
C ILE A 340 -22.01 3.81 -11.99
N ILE A 341 -21.75 3.31 -10.78
CA ILE A 341 -22.74 3.32 -9.69
C ILE A 341 -22.56 4.59 -8.84
N TYR A 342 -23.64 5.38 -8.73
CA TYR A 342 -23.73 6.52 -7.84
C TYR A 342 -24.88 6.34 -6.85
N PRO A 343 -24.62 6.38 -5.54
CA PRO A 343 -25.69 6.52 -4.58
C PRO A 343 -26.23 7.96 -4.59
N LYS A 344 -27.56 8.08 -4.63
CA LYS A 344 -28.38 9.31 -4.59
C LYS A 344 -27.90 10.34 -3.54
N ILE A 345 -27.09 11.34 -3.94
CA ILE A 345 -26.97 12.64 -3.24
C ILE A 345 -26.86 13.77 -4.30
N LEU A 346 -27.85 14.66 -4.29
CA LEU A 346 -28.01 15.80 -5.20
C LEU A 346 -27.01 16.92 -4.91
N GLU A 347 -26.07 17.17 -5.82
CA GLU A 347 -25.65 18.49 -6.31
C GLU A 347 -24.63 18.29 -7.46
N PHE A 348 -25.11 18.37 -8.70
CA PHE A 348 -24.27 18.21 -9.89
C PHE A 348 -23.46 19.48 -10.17
N THR A 349 -22.14 19.36 -10.27
CA THR A 349 -21.31 20.29 -11.04
C THR A 349 -20.71 19.51 -12.22
N GLU A 350 -21.52 19.35 -13.27
CA GLU A 350 -21.13 19.03 -14.66
C GLU A 350 -20.46 17.66 -14.95
N ILE A 351 -21.23 16.71 -15.52
CA ILE A 351 -20.66 15.55 -16.23
C ILE A 351 -20.39 15.96 -17.69
N LYS A 352 -19.11 16.16 -18.06
CA LYS A 352 -18.69 16.39 -19.45
C LYS A 352 -18.25 15.07 -20.10
N MET A 353 -19.19 14.22 -20.48
CA MET A 353 -18.88 13.08 -21.35
C MET A 353 -18.60 13.57 -22.78
N PRO A 354 -17.50 13.17 -23.44
CA PRO A 354 -17.39 13.32 -24.88
C PRO A 354 -18.43 12.42 -25.56
N LEU A 355 -19.26 13.01 -26.42
CA LEU A 355 -20.29 12.33 -27.22
C LEU A 355 -19.70 11.17 -28.04
N ALA A 356 -19.75 9.95 -27.51
CA ALA A 356 -19.65 8.70 -28.28
C ALA A 356 -20.05 7.45 -27.46
N PHE A 357 -20.99 7.55 -26.52
CA PHE A 357 -21.56 6.36 -25.87
C PHE A 357 -23.07 6.34 -26.10
N VAL A 358 -23.49 5.51 -27.06
CA VAL A 358 -24.88 5.06 -27.17
C VAL A 358 -24.90 3.73 -26.41
N PRO A 359 -25.50 3.65 -25.21
CA PRO A 359 -25.69 2.37 -24.57
C PRO A 359 -26.52 1.48 -25.51
N PRO A 360 -26.27 0.15 -25.57
CA PRO A 360 -27.19 -0.74 -26.28
C PRO A 360 -28.59 -0.55 -25.68
N VAL A 361 -29.55 -0.18 -26.53
CA VAL A 361 -30.97 -0.23 -26.18
C VAL A 361 -31.28 -1.70 -25.95
N ILE A 362 -31.47 -2.08 -24.69
CA ILE A 362 -32.14 -3.34 -24.37
C ILE A 362 -33.61 -3.06 -24.70
N GLU A 363 -34.05 -3.46 -25.89
CA GLU A 363 -35.48 -3.55 -26.17
C GLU A 363 -36.04 -4.63 -25.24
N GLU A 364 -36.81 -4.21 -24.24
CA GLU A 364 -37.64 -5.14 -23.47
C GLU A 364 -38.63 -5.77 -24.45
N GLU A 365 -38.41 -7.04 -24.81
CA GLU A 365 -39.44 -7.79 -25.53
C GLU A 365 -40.69 -7.87 -24.63
N PRO A 366 -41.88 -7.57 -25.16
CA PRO A 366 -43.12 -7.71 -24.41
C PRO A 366 -43.30 -9.18 -24.02
N ILE A 367 -43.55 -9.40 -22.73
CA ILE A 367 -43.96 -10.70 -22.21
C ILE A 367 -45.25 -11.10 -22.93
N GLU A 368 -45.16 -12.01 -23.90
CA GLU A 368 -46.34 -12.69 -24.43
C GLU A 368 -46.93 -13.55 -23.31
N ASP A 369 -48.20 -13.29 -22.97
CA ASP A 369 -49.02 -14.13 -22.10
C ASP A 369 -49.19 -15.52 -22.74
N GLY A 370 -48.19 -16.37 -22.53
CA GLY A 370 -48.16 -17.77 -22.92
C GLY A 370 -48.71 -18.66 -21.81
N ILE A 371 -49.83 -19.30 -22.12
CA ILE A 371 -50.49 -20.36 -21.36
C ILE A 371 -49.47 -21.41 -20.89
N LEU A 372 -49.31 -21.54 -19.57
CA LEU A 372 -48.56 -22.64 -18.94
C LEU A 372 -49.31 -23.97 -19.15
N PRO A 373 -48.66 -25.04 -19.65
CA PRO A 373 -49.25 -26.37 -19.61
C PRO A 373 -49.20 -26.93 -18.19
N ASP A 374 -50.33 -27.50 -17.79
CA ASP A 374 -50.54 -28.28 -16.59
C ASP A 374 -49.57 -29.48 -16.47
N GLU A 375 -49.31 -29.85 -15.21
CA GLU A 375 -48.72 -31.11 -14.75
C GLU A 375 -47.19 -31.30 -14.89
N MET A 376 -46.47 -30.87 -13.85
CA MET A 376 -45.39 -31.70 -13.30
C MET A 376 -45.46 -31.70 -11.77
N GLN A 377 -46.04 -32.77 -11.24
CA GLN A 377 -46.16 -33.04 -9.80
C GLN A 377 -44.78 -33.20 -9.17
N ILE A 378 -44.47 -32.38 -8.16
CA ILE A 378 -43.37 -32.60 -7.23
C ILE A 378 -43.99 -33.00 -5.87
N PRO A 379 -43.53 -34.08 -5.21
CA PRO A 379 -44.16 -34.57 -3.97
C PRO A 379 -43.94 -33.60 -2.80
N SER A 380 -45.00 -33.45 -2.00
CA SER A 380 -44.99 -32.73 -0.73
C SER A 380 -43.94 -33.31 0.24
N ALA A 381 -42.88 -32.54 0.49
CA ALA A 381 -41.97 -32.80 1.60
C ALA A 381 -42.59 -32.27 2.90
N SER A 382 -42.69 -33.19 3.87
CA SER A 382 -43.13 -32.98 5.24
C SER A 382 -42.31 -31.94 5.98
N THR A 383 -43.00 -31.14 6.79
CA THR A 383 -42.48 -30.26 7.83
C THR A 383 -41.69 -31.04 8.88
N GLU A 384 -40.35 -31.00 8.80
CA GLU A 384 -39.46 -31.23 9.94
C GLU A 384 -38.75 -29.91 10.29
N MET A 385 -39.18 -29.31 11.40
CA MET A 385 -38.52 -28.17 12.02
C MET A 385 -37.14 -28.62 12.54
N ALA A 386 -36.08 -28.02 12.00
CA ALA A 386 -34.74 -28.13 12.57
C ALA A 386 -34.72 -27.54 13.99
N LYS A 387 -34.31 -28.38 14.96
CA LYS A 387 -34.01 -28.03 16.36
C LYS A 387 -32.95 -26.91 16.46
N PRO A 388 -33.03 -26.01 17.46
CA PRO A 388 -32.00 -25.02 17.70
C PRO A 388 -30.70 -25.64 18.26
N ARG A 389 -29.57 -25.10 17.80
CA ARG A 389 -28.18 -25.44 18.19
C ARG A 389 -27.82 -24.93 19.59
N ASP A 390 -28.42 -25.48 20.64
CA ASP A 390 -28.07 -25.13 22.03
C ASP A 390 -27.27 -26.21 22.80
N GLU A 391 -27.03 -27.39 22.22
CA GLU A 391 -26.32 -28.48 22.91
C GLU A 391 -24.78 -28.47 22.72
N GLN A 392 -24.24 -27.74 21.74
CA GLN A 392 -22.78 -27.62 21.57
C GLN A 392 -22.15 -26.56 22.49
N LEU A 393 -22.92 -25.57 22.93
CA LEU A 393 -22.43 -24.54 23.87
C LEU A 393 -22.28 -25.11 25.30
N LEU A 394 -23.16 -26.03 25.71
CA LEU A 394 -23.10 -26.67 27.04
C LEU A 394 -21.89 -27.60 27.19
N LEU A 395 -21.48 -28.29 26.11
CA LEU A 395 -20.32 -29.18 26.14
C LEU A 395 -19.00 -28.39 26.21
N MET A 396 -18.91 -27.23 25.55
CA MET A 396 -17.72 -26.36 25.63
C MET A 396 -17.57 -25.65 26.98
N MET A 397 -18.68 -25.29 27.65
CA MET A 397 -18.61 -24.68 28.98
C MET A 397 -18.25 -25.70 30.09
N GLY A 398 -18.63 -26.99 29.92
CA GLY A 398 -18.21 -28.06 30.82
C GLY A 398 -16.70 -28.34 30.79
N VAL A 399 -16.09 -28.31 29.61
CA VAL A 399 -14.65 -28.56 29.43
C VAL A 399 -13.80 -27.41 29.99
N LEU A 400 -14.23 -26.15 29.82
CA LEU A 400 -13.50 -24.99 30.38
C LEU A 400 -13.49 -24.99 31.91
N SER A 401 -14.59 -25.45 32.53
CA SER A 401 -14.72 -25.54 33.99
C SER A 401 -13.79 -26.58 34.61
N PHE A 402 -13.54 -27.69 33.89
CA PHE A 402 -12.67 -28.76 34.36
C PHE A 402 -11.18 -28.36 34.36
N PHE A 403 -10.72 -27.60 33.36
CA PHE A 403 -9.33 -27.15 33.28
C PHE A 403 -8.96 -26.07 34.32
N VAL A 404 -9.92 -25.20 34.69
CA VAL A 404 -9.70 -24.18 35.73
C VAL A 404 -9.56 -24.82 37.12
N VAL A 405 -10.35 -25.86 37.42
CA VAL A 405 -10.28 -26.59 38.70
C VAL A 405 -8.98 -27.40 38.82
N VAL A 406 -8.54 -28.07 37.76
CA VAL A 406 -7.25 -28.83 37.77
C VAL A 406 -6.05 -27.90 37.92
N SER A 407 -6.08 -26.70 37.32
CA SER A 407 -4.99 -25.73 37.43
C SER A 407 -4.88 -25.12 38.84
N LEU A 408 -6.01 -24.88 39.52
CA LEU A 408 -6.01 -24.38 40.89
C LEU A 408 -5.55 -25.44 41.92
N VAL A 409 -5.84 -26.72 41.69
CA VAL A 409 -5.34 -27.82 42.53
C VAL A 409 -3.83 -28.00 42.36
N MET A 410 -3.29 -27.86 41.15
CA MET A 410 -1.84 -27.97 40.89
C MET A 410 -1.03 -26.80 41.49
N ILE A 411 -1.61 -25.60 41.57
CA ILE A 411 -0.98 -24.45 42.24
C ILE A 411 -1.05 -24.59 43.77
N GLY A 412 -2.09 -25.22 44.32
CA GLY A 412 -2.23 -25.47 45.76
C GLY A 412 -1.29 -26.56 46.33
N VAL A 413 -0.84 -27.51 45.51
CA VAL A 413 0.08 -28.59 45.94
C VAL A 413 1.56 -28.17 45.87
N GLY A 414 1.89 -27.11 45.13
CA GLY A 414 3.27 -26.62 44.96
C GLY A 414 3.83 -25.71 46.07
N VAL A 415 3.04 -25.36 47.10
CA VAL A 415 3.44 -24.38 48.13
C VAL A 415 3.97 -25.02 49.42
N VAL A 416 4.00 -26.36 49.53
CA VAL A 416 4.58 -27.05 50.70
C VAL A 416 5.89 -27.73 50.34
N GLN A 417 6.99 -26.97 50.31
CA GLN A 417 8.35 -27.44 50.69
C GLN A 417 9.41 -26.34 50.50
N LYS A 418 9.57 -25.46 51.50
CA LYS A 418 10.88 -24.85 51.83
C LYS A 418 10.84 -24.14 53.19
N ILE A 419 10.89 -24.90 54.28
CA ILE A 419 11.29 -24.36 55.58
C ILE A 419 12.76 -24.76 55.79
N ARG A 420 13.65 -23.76 55.68
CA ARG A 420 15.06 -23.83 56.05
C ARG A 420 15.17 -23.73 57.57
N MET A 421 15.86 -24.67 58.21
CA MET A 421 16.34 -24.50 59.59
C MET A 421 17.58 -23.58 59.64
N PRO A 422 17.78 -22.83 60.73
CA PRO A 422 18.91 -21.92 60.89
C PRO A 422 20.19 -22.67 61.29
N LYS A 423 21.34 -22.09 60.92
CA LYS A 423 22.68 -22.59 61.23
C LYS A 423 23.01 -22.42 62.73
N ALA A 424 23.51 -23.49 63.34
CA ALA A 424 24.69 -23.53 64.20
C ALA A 424 25.29 -24.93 64.09
#